data_AF-A0A4R9A1L8-F1
#
_entry.id   AF-A0A4R9A1L8-F1
#
_cell.length_a   1.000
_cell.length_b   1.000
_cell.length_c   1.000
_cell.angle_alpha   90.00
_cell.angle_beta   90.00
_cell.angle_gamma   90.00
#
_symmetry.space_group_name_H-M   'P 1'
#
loop_
_entity.id
_entity.type
_entity.pdbx_description
1 polymer ?
#
loop_
_entity_poly.entity_id
_entity_poly.type
_entity_poly.pdbx_seq_one_letter_code
_entity_poly.pdbx_strand_id
1 'polypeptide(L)'
;MKKSYKVAAILLIVQGGVMEFAVFVGVIPLLALGVQQDQISEHFSFIVPYLQDNLYLMMVMSGVFGAVRLFGAIGVLRNRMWGLALSIINCVVTMALMIFLLPAGILDGIFSCTALILLLTGFFGAQTIVSDPETDAAAHAPATLATHGSPGENQ
;
A
#
# COMPACT_ATOMS: atom_id res chain seq x y z
N MET A 1 -10.87 4.14 -13.45
CA MET A 1 -10.26 4.01 -12.10
C MET A 1 -10.92 4.99 -11.15
N LYS A 2 -11.35 4.56 -9.97
CA LYS A 2 -11.84 5.45 -8.89
C LYS A 2 -10.71 6.44 -8.52
N LYS A 3 -11.06 7.68 -8.14
CA LYS A 3 -10.09 8.74 -7.77
C LYS A 3 -9.06 8.25 -6.73
N SER A 4 -9.48 7.43 -5.77
CA SER A 4 -8.64 6.91 -4.69
C SER A 4 -7.45 6.07 -5.17
N TYR A 5 -7.58 5.31 -6.27
CA TYR A 5 -6.46 4.52 -6.82
C TYR A 5 -5.37 5.37 -7.45
N LYS A 6 -5.78 6.45 -8.14
CA LYS A 6 -4.81 7.40 -8.71
C LYS A 6 -4.03 8.07 -7.59
N VAL A 7 -4.70 8.46 -6.50
CA VAL A 7 -4.04 9.06 -5.34
C VAL A 7 -3.07 8.06 -4.69
N ALA A 8 -3.50 6.81 -4.46
CA ALA A 8 -2.62 5.76 -3.91
C ALA A 8 -1.38 5.53 -4.78
N ALA A 9 -1.56 5.43 -6.10
CA ALA A 9 -0.46 5.20 -7.02
C ALA A 9 0.51 6.39 -7.12
N ILE A 10 0.01 7.62 -7.11
CA ILE A 10 0.85 8.82 -7.06
C ILE A 10 1.64 8.84 -5.76
N LEU A 11 1.01 8.50 -4.63
CA LEU A 11 1.65 8.48 -3.32
C LEU A 11 2.76 7.41 -3.28
N LEU A 12 2.54 6.24 -3.87
CA LEU A 12 3.57 5.20 -4.05
C LEU A 12 4.71 5.63 -4.98
N ILE A 13 4.43 6.37 -6.05
CA ILE A 13 5.45 6.91 -6.96
C ILE A 13 6.29 7.97 -6.26
N VAL A 14 5.66 8.89 -5.54
CA VAL A 14 6.36 9.93 -4.79
C VAL A 14 7.22 9.30 -3.70
N GLN A 15 6.68 8.36 -2.92
CA GLN A 15 7.44 7.68 -1.89
C GLN A 15 8.58 6.84 -2.49
N GLY A 16 8.29 5.90 -3.39
CA GLY A 16 9.30 4.99 -3.93
C GLY A 16 10.31 5.68 -4.87
N GLY A 17 9.88 6.69 -5.61
CA GLY A 17 10.74 7.42 -6.56
C GLY A 17 11.50 8.58 -5.93
N VAL A 18 10.85 9.41 -5.11
CA VAL A 18 11.48 10.61 -4.54
C VAL A 18 12.14 10.31 -3.20
N MET A 19 11.57 9.45 -2.35
CA MET A 19 12.19 9.15 -1.05
C MET A 19 13.18 8.00 -1.13
N GLU A 20 12.82 6.87 -1.73
CA GLU A 20 13.73 5.70 -1.76
C GLU A 20 14.72 5.75 -2.93
N PHE A 21 14.24 5.99 -4.15
CA PHE A 21 15.11 5.97 -5.33
C PHE A 21 16.07 7.17 -5.38
N ALA A 22 15.70 8.34 -4.83
CA ALA A 22 16.61 9.47 -4.75
C ALA A 22 17.77 9.23 -3.77
N VAL A 23 17.54 8.49 -2.68
CA VAL A 23 18.60 8.07 -1.75
C VAL A 23 19.61 7.18 -2.46
N PHE A 24 19.14 6.25 -3.30
CA PHE A 24 20.02 5.46 -4.16
C PHE A 24 20.81 6.31 -5.17
N VAL A 25 20.15 7.24 -5.87
CA VAL A 25 20.82 8.14 -6.82
C VAL A 25 21.86 9.01 -6.10
N GLY A 26 21.60 9.38 -4.85
CA GLY A 26 22.52 10.12 -3.98
C GLY A 26 23.87 9.43 -3.78
N VAL A 27 23.95 8.09 -3.91
CA VAL A 27 25.21 7.33 -3.86
C VAL A 27 26.18 7.76 -4.96
N ILE A 28 25.70 8.13 -6.16
CA ILE A 28 26.53 8.46 -7.31
C ILE A 28 27.41 9.72 -7.05
N PRO A 29 26.86 10.88 -6.65
CA PRO A 29 27.67 12.04 -6.33
C PRO A 29 28.53 11.81 -5.08
N LEU A 30 28.05 11.02 -4.12
CA LEU A 30 28.80 10.62 -2.92
C LEU A 30 30.09 9.86 -3.25
N LEU A 31 29.99 8.87 -4.14
CA LEU A 31 31.14 8.14 -4.66
C LEU A 31 32.04 9.01 -5.55
N ALA A 32 31.44 9.88 -6.38
CA ALA A 32 32.20 10.78 -7.27
C ALA A 32 33.01 11.84 -6.49
N LEU A 33 32.49 12.31 -5.36
CA LEU A 33 33.16 13.27 -4.47
C LEU A 33 34.07 12.59 -3.43
N GLY A 34 34.10 11.26 -3.38
CA GLY A 34 34.94 10.50 -2.46
C GLY A 34 34.59 10.73 -0.98
N VAL A 35 33.34 11.09 -0.67
CA VAL A 35 32.90 11.34 0.70
C VAL A 35 32.85 10.01 1.44
N GLN A 36 33.60 9.93 2.54
CA GLN A 36 33.69 8.72 3.35
C GLN A 36 32.42 8.53 4.17
N GLN A 37 32.01 7.27 4.37
CA GLN A 37 30.72 6.93 4.98
C GLN A 37 30.56 7.42 6.42
N ASP A 38 31.67 7.56 7.15
CA ASP A 38 31.77 8.04 8.53
C ASP A 38 31.26 9.49 8.67
N GLN A 39 31.53 10.35 7.69
CA GLN A 39 31.06 11.75 7.68
C GLN A 39 29.53 11.86 7.56
N ILE A 40 28.89 10.85 6.98
CA ILE A 40 27.45 10.80 6.74
C ILE A 40 26.74 10.13 7.92
N SER A 41 27.35 9.07 8.47
CA SER A 41 26.83 8.32 9.61
C SER A 41 26.64 9.21 10.85
N GLU A 42 27.49 10.22 11.03
CA GLU A 42 27.35 11.22 12.10
C GLU A 42 26.03 12.01 12.02
N HIS A 43 25.43 12.12 10.83
CA HIS A 43 24.16 12.82 10.61
C HIS A 43 22.93 11.90 10.64
N PHE A 44 23.11 10.58 10.62
CA PHE A 44 22.01 9.61 10.61
C PHE A 44 22.10 8.65 11.81
N SER A 45 21.19 8.82 12.78
CA SER A 45 21.00 7.83 13.84
C SER A 45 20.13 6.68 13.32
N PHE A 46 20.65 5.46 13.36
CA PHE A 46 19.85 4.24 13.18
C PHE A 46 19.91 3.41 14.46
N ILE A 47 18.81 2.71 14.76
CA ILE A 47 18.75 1.84 15.94
C ILE A 47 19.61 0.57 15.78
N VAL A 48 19.92 0.19 14.54
CA VAL A 48 20.79 -0.94 14.20
C VAL A 48 22.16 -0.41 13.75
N PRO A 49 23.24 -0.62 14.53
CA PRO A 49 24.59 -0.12 14.21
C PRO A 49 25.12 -0.64 12.88
N TYR A 50 24.75 -1.87 12.50
CA TYR A 50 25.16 -2.49 11.25
C TYR A 50 24.80 -1.65 10.00
N LEU A 51 23.71 -0.89 10.05
CA LEU A 51 23.28 -0.03 8.94
C LEU A 51 24.07 1.29 8.88
N GLN A 52 24.56 1.78 10.01
CA GLN A 52 25.46 2.93 10.10
C GLN A 52 26.85 2.60 9.55
N ASP A 53 27.34 1.38 9.81
CA ASP A 53 28.64 0.92 9.33
C ASP A 53 28.63 0.55 7.83
N ASN A 54 27.43 0.38 7.25
CA ASN A 54 27.22 -0.06 5.86
C ASN A 54 26.21 0.83 5.13
N LEU A 55 26.31 2.16 5.30
CA LEU A 55 25.35 3.11 4.72
C LEU A 55 25.23 2.98 3.19
N TYR A 56 26.33 2.73 2.49
CA TYR A 56 26.30 2.51 1.04
C TYR A 56 25.44 1.31 0.65
N LEU A 57 25.54 0.19 1.38
CA LEU A 57 24.71 -0.99 1.12
C LEU A 57 23.24 -0.72 1.44
N MET A 58 22.95 0.04 2.50
CA MET A 58 21.60 0.47 2.85
C MET A 58 20.99 1.35 1.74
N MET A 59 21.73 2.33 1.22
CA MET A 59 21.28 3.19 0.12
C MET A 59 21.04 2.40 -1.17
N VAL A 60 21.87 1.39 -1.46
CA VAL A 60 21.65 0.47 -2.60
C VAL A 60 20.38 -0.35 -2.42
N MET A 61 20.14 -0.89 -1.21
CA MET A 61 18.91 -1.63 -0.91
C MET A 61 17.66 -0.75 -1.01
N SER A 62 17.75 0.51 -0.60
CA SER A 62 16.68 1.49 -0.80
C SER A 62 16.31 1.66 -2.28
N GLY A 63 17.31 1.66 -3.18
CA GLY A 63 17.06 1.67 -4.62
C GLY A 63 16.26 0.46 -5.13
N VAL A 64 16.54 -0.73 -4.59
CA VAL A 64 15.80 -1.96 -4.93
C VAL A 64 14.35 -1.88 -4.45
N PHE A 65 14.14 -1.48 -3.18
CA PHE A 65 12.80 -1.30 -2.61
C PHE A 65 12.00 -0.25 -3.37
N GLY A 66 12.63 0.90 -3.69
CA GLY A 66 12.02 1.98 -4.47
C GLY A 66 11.64 1.53 -5.88
N ALA A 67 12.49 0.76 -6.56
CA ALA A 67 12.19 0.22 -7.89
C ALA A 67 11.01 -0.74 -7.87
N VAL A 68 10.99 -1.71 -6.94
CA VAL A 68 9.86 -2.66 -6.77
C VAL A 68 8.57 -1.90 -6.49
N ARG A 69 8.64 -0.84 -5.67
CA ARG A 69 7.49 0.03 -5.36
C ARG A 69 6.98 0.78 -6.58
N LEU A 70 7.89 1.27 -7.42
CA LEU A 70 7.55 1.96 -8.67
C LEU A 70 6.86 1.00 -9.65
N PHE A 71 7.36 -0.23 -9.79
CA PHE A 71 6.71 -1.27 -10.60
C PHE A 71 5.32 -1.63 -10.05
N GLY A 72 5.17 -1.74 -8.73
CA GLY A 72 3.88 -1.92 -8.07
C GLY A 72 2.90 -0.79 -8.41
N ALA A 73 3.35 0.46 -8.29
CA ALA A 73 2.54 1.64 -8.61
C ALA A 73 2.15 1.71 -10.10
N ILE A 74 3.07 1.41 -11.02
CA ILE A 74 2.78 1.33 -12.46
C ILE A 74 1.73 0.24 -12.73
N GLY A 75 1.85 -0.91 -12.07
CA GLY A 75 0.87 -1.99 -12.19
C GLY A 75 -0.52 -1.58 -11.67
N VAL A 76 -0.59 -0.82 -10.57
CA VAL A 76 -1.84 -0.22 -10.05
C VAL A 76 -2.40 0.80 -11.05
N LEU A 77 -1.57 1.68 -11.61
CA LEU A 77 -1.99 2.66 -12.64
C LEU A 77 -2.52 1.99 -13.90
N ARG A 78 -1.97 0.84 -14.27
CA ARG A 78 -2.44 0.04 -15.40
C ARG A 78 -3.64 -0.84 -15.07
N ASN A 79 -4.21 -0.69 -13.86
CA ASN A 79 -5.36 -1.43 -13.35
C ASN A 79 -5.15 -2.97 -13.43
N ARG A 80 -3.91 -3.42 -13.16
CA ARG A 80 -3.53 -4.85 -13.15
C ARG A 80 -3.46 -5.37 -11.71
N MET A 81 -4.09 -6.52 -11.48
CA MET A 81 -4.12 -7.20 -10.17
C MET A 81 -2.72 -7.48 -9.59
N TRP A 82 -1.74 -7.80 -10.45
CA TRP A 82 -0.37 -8.05 -10.01
C TRP A 82 0.30 -6.82 -9.40
N GLY A 83 -0.01 -5.62 -9.90
CA GLY A 83 0.51 -4.37 -9.35
C GLY A 83 -0.05 -4.06 -7.96
N LEU A 84 -1.34 -4.36 -7.75
CA LEU A 84 -1.98 -4.24 -6.44
C LEU A 84 -1.34 -5.22 -5.43
N ALA A 85 -1.18 -6.48 -5.80
CA ALA A 85 -0.53 -7.48 -4.95
C ALA A 85 0.92 -7.10 -4.59
N LEU A 86 1.72 -6.71 -5.58
CA LEU A 86 3.09 -6.23 -5.37
C LEU A 86 3.14 -5.02 -4.42
N SER A 87 2.23 -4.07 -4.59
CA SER A 87 2.17 -2.88 -3.74
C SER A 87 1.78 -3.22 -2.30
N ILE A 88 0.80 -4.11 -2.09
CA ILE A 88 0.39 -4.55 -0.75
C ILE A 88 1.53 -5.27 -0.04
N ILE A 89 2.18 -6.24 -0.72
CA ILE A 89 3.32 -6.98 -0.16
C ILE A 89 4.43 -6.01 0.21
N ASN A 90 4.79 -5.09 -0.68
CA ASN A 90 5.84 -4.12 -0.41
C ASN A 90 5.46 -3.19 0.75
N CYS A 91 4.19 -2.79 0.89
CA CYS A 91 3.74 -1.97 2.00
C CYS A 91 3.90 -2.67 3.35
N VAL A 92 3.52 -3.95 3.42
CA VAL A 92 3.64 -4.77 4.63
C VAL A 92 5.11 -5.01 4.98
N VAL A 93 5.96 -5.30 3.99
CA VAL A 93 7.40 -5.46 4.23
C VAL A 93 8.01 -4.17 4.76
N THR A 94 7.69 -3.00 4.19
CA THR A 94 8.17 -1.70 4.71
C THR A 94 7.73 -1.48 6.16
N MET A 95 6.49 -1.83 6.50
CA MET A 95 6.01 -1.77 7.89
C MET A 95 6.77 -2.69 8.83
N ALA A 96 7.13 -3.90 8.40
CA ALA A 96 7.92 -4.81 9.22
C ALA A 96 9.35 -4.27 9.44
N LEU A 97 9.93 -3.66 8.40
CA LEU A 97 11.30 -3.15 8.43
C LEU A 97 11.45 -1.83 9.20
N MET A 98 10.36 -1.05 9.38
CA MET A 98 10.43 0.28 10.02
C MET A 98 10.98 0.25 11.46
N ILE A 99 10.73 -0.84 12.19
CA ILE A 99 11.22 -1.02 13.57
C ILE A 99 12.75 -1.03 13.63
N PHE A 100 13.41 -1.48 12.56
CA PHE A 100 14.87 -1.56 12.46
C PHE A 100 15.50 -0.26 11.93
N LEU A 101 14.70 0.69 11.46
CA LEU A 101 15.14 1.88 10.73
C LEU A 101 14.76 3.20 11.39
N LEU A 102 14.33 3.19 12.65
CA LEU A 102 14.01 4.40 13.42
C LEU A 102 15.22 5.35 13.47
N PRO A 103 15.09 6.66 13.14
CA PRO A 103 13.88 7.46 12.84
C PRO A 103 13.38 7.45 11.39
N ALA A 104 14.22 7.16 10.40
CA ALA A 104 13.89 7.23 8.98
C ALA A 104 12.68 6.35 8.59
N GLY A 105 12.56 5.18 9.24
CA GLY A 105 11.46 4.23 9.03
C GLY A 105 10.08 4.75 9.42
N ILE A 106 9.95 5.77 10.29
CA ILE A 106 8.63 6.32 10.68
C ILE A 106 7.96 6.99 9.49
N LEU A 107 8.70 7.83 8.76
CA LEU A 107 8.16 8.56 7.62
C LEU A 107 7.73 7.56 6.54
N ASP A 108 8.59 6.60 6.20
CA ASP A 108 8.25 5.56 5.22
C ASP A 108 7.06 4.70 5.67
N GLY A 109 6.97 4.40 6.96
CA GLY A 109 5.83 3.72 7.58
C GLY A 109 4.52 4.47 7.34
N ILE A 110 4.47 5.77 7.66
CA ILE A 110 3.25 6.59 7.53
C ILE A 110 2.77 6.66 6.08
N PHE A 111 3.68 6.92 5.13
CA PHE A 111 3.32 6.94 3.71
C PHE A 111 2.87 5.56 3.22
N SER A 112 3.52 4.49 3.69
CA SER A 112 3.16 3.09 3.38
C SER A 112 1.79 2.71 3.95
N CYS A 113 1.48 3.08 5.21
CA CYS A 113 0.17 2.92 5.83
C CYS A 113 -0.92 3.57 4.97
N THR A 114 -0.68 4.83 4.60
CA THR A 114 -1.65 5.65 3.87
C THR A 114 -1.92 5.06 2.48
N ALA A 115 -0.86 4.66 1.77
CA ALA A 115 -0.98 3.97 0.48
C ALA A 115 -1.75 2.66 0.60
N LEU A 116 -1.44 1.84 1.61
CA LEU A 116 -2.08 0.56 1.86
C LEU A 116 -3.59 0.72 2.12
N ILE A 117 -3.97 1.66 2.99
CA ILE A 117 -5.38 1.97 3.27
C ILE A 117 -6.09 2.39 1.98
N LEU A 118 -5.50 3.29 1.19
CA LEU A 118 -6.12 3.74 -0.06
C LEU A 118 -6.27 2.61 -1.10
N LEU A 119 -5.30 1.70 -1.19
CA LEU A 119 -5.38 0.52 -2.05
C LEU A 119 -6.50 -0.43 -1.60
N LEU A 120 -6.57 -0.72 -0.30
CA LEU A 120 -7.60 -1.60 0.27
C LEU A 120 -9.00 -0.99 0.15
N THR A 121 -9.18 0.30 0.46
CA THR A 121 -10.46 0.99 0.27
C THR A 121 -10.83 1.09 -1.21
N GLY A 122 -9.86 1.28 -2.10
CA GLY A 122 -10.10 1.24 -3.55
C GLY A 122 -10.62 -0.12 -4.02
N PHE A 123 -10.03 -1.21 -3.50
CA PHE A 123 -10.27 -2.58 -3.93
C PHE A 123 -11.49 -3.21 -3.27
N PHE A 124 -11.55 -3.17 -1.94
CA PHE A 124 -12.62 -3.77 -1.15
C PHE A 124 -13.75 -2.80 -0.80
N GLY A 125 -13.64 -1.49 -1.06
CA GLY A 125 -14.60 -0.50 -0.55
C GLY A 125 -16.04 -0.57 -1.08
N ALA A 126 -16.37 -1.54 -1.95
CA ALA A 126 -17.74 -1.84 -2.35
C ALA A 126 -18.24 -3.20 -1.80
N GLN A 127 -17.37 -3.97 -1.14
CA GLN A 127 -17.73 -5.25 -0.53
C GLN A 127 -18.03 -5.02 0.95
N THR A 128 -19.26 -5.35 1.36
CA THR A 128 -19.62 -5.41 2.76
C THR A 128 -19.16 -6.77 3.31
N ILE A 129 -18.68 -6.77 4.56
CA ILE A 129 -18.25 -7.99 5.25
C ILE A 129 -19.46 -8.90 5.54
N VAL A 130 -20.65 -8.31 5.62
CA VAL A 130 -21.94 -8.98 5.73
C VAL A 130 -22.77 -8.55 4.52
N SER A 131 -23.19 -9.50 3.69
CA SER A 131 -24.27 -9.31 2.73
C SER A 131 -25.59 -9.43 3.50
N ASP A 132 -26.37 -8.36 3.62
CA ASP A 132 -27.71 -8.45 4.22
C ASP A 132 -28.57 -9.44 3.40
N PRO A 133 -29.09 -10.52 4.01
CA PRO A 133 -29.89 -11.54 3.33
C PRO A 133 -31.19 -10.98 2.70
N GLU A 134 -31.59 -9.78 3.09
CA GLU A 134 -32.88 -9.19 2.71
C GLU A 134 -32.94 -8.76 1.23
N THR A 135 -31.79 -8.56 0.57
CA THR A 135 -31.75 -8.17 -0.84
C THR A 135 -31.88 -9.37 -1.79
N ASP A 136 -31.47 -10.57 -1.39
CA ASP A 136 -31.58 -11.80 -2.21
C ASP A 136 -32.96 -12.46 -2.10
N ALA A 137 -33.67 -12.28 -0.97
CA ALA A 137 -35.02 -12.81 -0.79
C ALA A 137 -36.08 -12.09 -1.67
N ALA A 138 -35.89 -10.79 -1.94
CA ALA A 138 -36.82 -10.01 -2.76
C ALA A 138 -36.68 -10.28 -4.28
N ALA A 139 -35.53 -10.80 -4.74
CA ALA A 139 -35.29 -11.10 -6.14
C ALA A 139 -35.76 -12.50 -6.57
N HIS A 140 -35.99 -13.41 -5.60
CA HIS A 140 -36.32 -14.81 -5.87
C HIS A 140 -37.67 -15.28 -5.29
N ALA A 141 -38.52 -14.38 -4.77
CA ALA A 141 -39.88 -14.74 -4.39
C ALA A 141 -40.75 -14.93 -5.66
N PRO A 142 -41.16 -16.17 -6.02
CA PRO A 142 -42.16 -16.36 -7.05
C PRO A 142 -43.48 -15.76 -6.54
N ALA A 143 -44.12 -14.95 -7.38
CA ALA A 143 -45.48 -14.49 -7.17
C ALA A 143 -46.44 -15.69 -7.20
N THR A 144 -46.60 -16.39 -6.08
CA THR A 144 -47.59 -17.46 -5.98
C THR A 144 -48.21 -17.51 -4.59
N LEU A 145 -49.55 -17.48 -4.59
CA LEU A 145 -50.47 -17.93 -3.56
C LEU A 145 -50.95 -16.90 -2.51
N ALA A 146 -51.93 -16.10 -2.92
CA ALA A 146 -53.05 -15.74 -2.04
C ALA A 146 -54.37 -15.65 -2.84
N THR A 147 -54.73 -16.75 -3.50
CA THR A 147 -56.13 -17.01 -3.91
C THR A 147 -56.51 -18.39 -3.42
N HIS A 148 -57.02 -18.49 -2.19
CA HIS A 148 -58.08 -19.42 -1.83
C HIS A 148 -58.58 -19.15 -0.41
N GLY A 149 -59.88 -18.88 -0.27
CA GLY A 149 -60.68 -19.51 0.79
C GLY A 149 -61.10 -18.67 2.00
N SER A 150 -62.22 -17.95 1.82
CA SER A 150 -63.38 -17.95 2.73
C SER A 150 -63.32 -17.20 4.08
N PRO A 151 -64.16 -16.17 4.28
CA PRO A 151 -64.79 -15.88 5.55
C PRO A 151 -66.21 -16.48 5.57
N GLY A 152 -66.45 -17.40 6.50
CA GLY A 152 -67.80 -17.79 6.88
C GLY A 152 -68.48 -16.71 7.71
N GLU A 153 -69.82 -16.76 7.65
CA GLU A 153 -70.82 -16.32 8.64
C GLU A 153 -71.32 -14.86 8.69
N ASN A 154 -72.65 -14.77 8.56
CA ASN A 154 -73.61 -13.83 9.18
C ASN A 154 -74.19 -12.67 8.33
N GLN A 155 -75.21 -12.96 7.50
CA GLN A 155 -76.62 -12.53 7.67
C GLN A 155 -77.49 -12.96 6.49
#